data_AF-A0A437SBA2-F1
#
_entry.id   AF-A0A437SBA2-F1
#
_cell.length_a   1.000
_cell.length_b   1.000
_cell.length_c   1.000
_cell.angle_alpha   90.00
_cell.angle_beta   90.00
_cell.angle_gamma   90.00
#
_symmetry.space_group_name_H-M   'P 1'
#
loop_
_entity.id
_entity.type
_entity.pdbx_description
1 polymer ?
#
loop_
_entity_poly.entity_id
_entity_poly.type
_entity_poly.pdbx_seq_one_letter_code
_entity_poly.pdbx_strand_id
1 'polypeptide(L)'
;MKKMIKWISLFSISFFMMANTGSAQGLVNVTPTDRTIFSEPYYLDNYSYFGWEVSNQKNSQYPVHYEIIKDGTMLKSGMVPKGTSIHGMLPKSSKGEYVLVLKCNKGYSTGCSATGMVAIAME
;
A
#
# COMPACT_ATOMS: atom_id res chain seq x y z
N MET A 1 3.57 53.00 -26.37
CA MET A 1 3.47 51.52 -26.29
C MET A 1 3.93 51.09 -24.90
N LYS A 2 3.07 51.05 -23.87
CA LYS A 2 2.32 49.88 -23.37
C LYS A 2 3.15 48.57 -23.31
N LYS A 3 3.69 48.24 -22.13
CA LYS A 3 3.14 47.20 -21.23
C LYS A 3 4.07 47.02 -20.00
N MET A 4 3.64 47.55 -18.86
CA MET A 4 4.09 47.09 -17.55
C MET A 4 3.42 45.74 -17.28
N ILE A 5 4.19 44.68 -17.06
CA ILE A 5 3.65 43.41 -16.59
C ILE A 5 3.99 43.30 -15.09
N LYS A 6 3.01 43.66 -14.26
CA LYS A 6 3.02 43.32 -12.83
C LYS A 6 2.75 41.83 -12.71
N TRP A 7 3.76 41.06 -12.30
CA TRP A 7 3.57 39.70 -11.83
C TRP A 7 3.14 39.74 -10.36
N ILE A 8 1.84 39.71 -10.13
CA ILE A 8 1.25 39.29 -8.85
C ILE A 8 0.76 37.88 -9.09
N SER A 9 1.41 36.90 -8.49
CA SER A 9 0.81 35.57 -8.35
C SER A 9 1.31 34.93 -7.07
N LEU A 10 0.50 35.14 -6.03
CA LEU A 10 0.07 34.16 -5.03
C LEU A 10 1.19 33.29 -4.43
N PHE A 11 1.57 33.68 -3.22
CA PHE A 11 2.00 32.77 -2.16
C PHE A 11 1.04 31.56 -2.10
N SER A 12 1.39 30.47 -2.79
CA SER A 12 0.90 29.15 -2.42
C SER A 12 1.72 28.72 -1.20
N ILE A 13 1.27 29.18 -0.03
CA ILE A 13 1.65 28.58 1.24
C ILE A 13 1.21 27.12 1.11
N SER A 14 2.17 26.26 0.78
CA SER A 14 1.98 24.83 0.85
C SER A 14 1.74 24.56 2.32
N PHE A 15 0.46 24.41 2.66
CA PHE A 15 0.00 23.95 3.95
C PHE A 15 0.45 22.48 4.04
N PHE A 16 1.73 22.27 4.33
CA PHE A 16 2.19 21.02 4.90
C PHE A 16 1.58 20.98 6.30
N MET A 17 0.30 20.58 6.38
CA MET A 17 -0.18 19.89 7.57
C MET A 17 0.66 18.64 7.65
N MET A 18 1.79 18.73 8.35
CA MET A 18 2.34 17.60 9.06
C MET A 18 1.31 17.25 10.13
N ALA A 19 0.27 16.53 9.71
CA ALA A 19 -0.53 15.75 10.63
C ALA A 19 0.45 14.76 11.25
N ASN A 20 0.69 14.95 12.55
CA ASN A 20 1.37 13.98 13.40
C ASN A 20 0.54 12.71 13.38
N THR A 21 0.85 11.81 12.45
CA THR A 21 0.18 10.53 12.31
C THR A 21 0.93 9.52 13.15
N GLY A 22 0.26 8.99 14.17
CA GLY A 22 0.71 7.75 14.80
C GLY A 22 0.67 6.67 13.72
N SER A 23 1.80 6.41 13.06
CA SER A 23 1.85 5.44 11.98
C SER A 23 1.94 4.05 12.57
N ALA A 24 0.81 3.35 12.66
CA ALA A 24 0.85 1.90 12.76
C ALA A 24 1.45 1.37 11.45
N GLN A 25 2.55 0.62 11.57
CA GLN A 25 3.29 0.05 10.45
C GLN A 25 3.27 -1.48 10.56
N GLY A 26 2.87 -2.13 9.48
CA GLY A 26 2.82 -3.57 9.36
C GLY A 26 3.87 -4.10 8.41
N LEU A 27 4.43 -5.28 8.71
CA LEU A 27 5.29 -6.02 7.79
C LEU A 27 4.76 -7.43 7.60
N VAL A 28 4.62 -7.84 6.34
CA VAL A 28 4.35 -9.23 5.95
C VAL A 28 5.44 -9.70 4.99
N ASN A 29 5.90 -10.93 5.15
CA ASN A 29 6.99 -11.47 4.33
C ASN A 29 6.64 -12.87 3.83
N VAL A 30 6.68 -13.03 2.51
CA VAL A 30 6.61 -14.32 1.82
C VAL A 30 8.02 -14.73 1.46
N THR A 31 8.49 -15.81 2.07
CA THR A 31 9.68 -16.54 1.63
C THR A 31 9.33 -17.46 0.47
N PRO A 32 10.30 -17.95 -0.34
CA PRO A 32 10.08 -18.87 -1.47
C PRO A 32 9.25 -20.10 -1.09
N THR A 33 7.93 -19.98 -1.20
CA THR A 33 6.95 -20.94 -0.70
C THR A 33 5.64 -20.76 -1.46
N ASP A 34 4.93 -21.86 -1.70
CA ASP A 34 3.62 -21.86 -2.36
C ASP A 34 2.49 -21.64 -1.34
N ARG A 35 2.53 -20.50 -0.64
CA ARG A 35 1.55 -20.18 0.42
C ARG A 35 0.93 -18.80 0.29
N THR A 36 -0.18 -18.65 0.99
CA THR A 36 -0.83 -17.37 1.25
C THR A 36 -0.45 -16.89 2.63
N ILE A 37 -0.08 -15.62 2.75
CA ILE A 37 0.29 -14.98 4.02
C ILE A 37 -0.48 -13.66 4.13
N PHE A 38 -0.87 -13.32 5.35
CA PHE A 38 -1.65 -12.14 5.68
C PHE A 38 -0.80 -11.24 6.58
N SER A 39 -0.97 -9.93 6.47
CA SER A 39 -0.61 -9.03 7.57
C SER A 39 -1.48 -9.35 8.78
N GLU A 40 -1.13 -8.79 9.93
CA GLU A 40 -2.11 -8.66 11.00
C GLU A 40 -3.31 -7.82 10.53
N PRO A 41 -4.50 -8.01 11.13
CA PRO A 41 -5.65 -7.17 10.88
C PRO A 41 -5.51 -5.80 11.55
N TYR A 42 -5.91 -4.77 10.82
CA TYR A 42 -5.91 -3.39 11.29
C TYR A 42 -7.33 -2.83 11.33
N TYR A 43 -7.80 -2.48 12.53
CA TYR A 43 -9.10 -1.85 12.70
C TYR A 43 -8.97 -0.34 12.53
N LEU A 44 -9.53 0.18 11.44
CA LEU A 44 -9.53 1.61 11.12
C LEU A 44 -10.84 2.27 11.53
N ASP A 45 -10.73 3.53 11.95
CA ASP A 45 -11.87 4.43 12.14
C ASP A 45 -12.23 5.17 10.84
N ASN A 46 -13.20 6.09 10.90
CA ASN A 46 -13.61 6.88 9.74
C ASN A 46 -12.63 8.01 9.38
N TYR A 47 -11.54 8.18 10.12
CA TYR A 47 -10.56 9.25 9.97
C TYR A 47 -9.21 8.76 9.47
N SER A 48 -9.04 7.44 9.38
CA SER A 48 -7.79 6.78 9.02
C SER A 48 -7.76 6.34 7.55
N TYR A 49 -6.56 6.25 7.00
CA TYR A 49 -6.26 5.79 5.65
C TYR A 49 -5.44 4.51 5.71
N PHE A 50 -5.77 3.54 4.84
CA PHE A 50 -5.00 2.30 4.67
C PHE A 50 -4.06 2.44 3.46
N GLY A 51 -2.77 2.61 3.73
CA GLY A 51 -1.70 2.57 2.74
C GLY A 51 -1.04 1.19 2.69
N TRP A 52 -0.56 0.81 1.50
CA TRP A 52 0.20 -0.42 1.32
C TRP A 52 1.34 -0.24 0.32
N GLU A 53 2.38 -1.05 0.49
CA GLU A 53 3.42 -1.31 -0.49
C GLU A 53 3.66 -2.81 -0.56
N VAL A 54 3.89 -3.34 -1.76
CA VAL A 54 4.29 -4.73 -1.99
C VAL A 54 5.50 -4.72 -2.90
N SER A 55 6.59 -5.34 -2.46
CA SER A 55 7.83 -5.49 -3.22
C SER A 55 8.10 -6.97 -3.50
N ASN A 56 8.11 -7.35 -4.77
CA ASN A 56 8.51 -8.68 -5.21
C ASN A 56 10.02 -8.72 -5.39
N GLN A 57 10.70 -9.57 -4.63
CA GLN A 57 12.16 -9.56 -4.54
C GLN A 57 12.82 -9.94 -5.88
N LYS A 58 14.03 -9.43 -6.16
CA LYS A 58 14.76 -9.71 -7.41
C LYS A 58 15.11 -11.19 -7.59
N ASN A 59 15.25 -11.94 -6.50
CA ASN A 59 15.50 -13.38 -6.50
C ASN A 59 14.22 -14.22 -6.58
N SER A 60 13.04 -13.58 -6.50
CA SER A 60 11.77 -14.28 -6.70
C SER A 60 11.69 -14.83 -8.11
N GLN A 61 11.26 -16.08 -8.26
CA GLN A 61 11.14 -16.71 -9.57
C GLN A 61 9.80 -16.38 -10.24
N TYR A 62 8.77 -16.09 -9.46
CA TYR A 62 7.41 -15.88 -9.95
C TYR A 62 6.80 -14.54 -9.48
N PRO A 63 5.82 -14.00 -10.22
CA PRO A 63 5.01 -12.88 -9.76
C PRO A 63 4.26 -13.20 -8.46
N VAL A 64 3.99 -12.17 -7.66
CA VAL A 64 3.19 -12.29 -6.43
C VAL A 64 1.84 -11.62 -6.64
N HIS A 65 0.76 -12.29 -6.26
CA HIS A 65 -0.57 -11.68 -6.23
C HIS A 65 -0.79 -11.02 -4.86
N TYR A 66 -1.30 -9.79 -4.83
CA TYR A 66 -1.67 -9.12 -3.58
C TYR A 66 -3.16 -8.82 -3.56
N GLU A 67 -3.74 -8.77 -2.36
CA GLU A 67 -5.12 -8.34 -2.12
C GLU A 67 -5.18 -7.43 -0.90
N ILE A 68 -6.04 -6.41 -0.96
CA ILE A 68 -6.45 -5.59 0.17
C ILE A 68 -7.90 -5.95 0.48
N ILE A 69 -8.13 -6.47 1.68
CA ILE A 69 -9.43 -6.97 2.13
C ILE A 69 -9.94 -6.07 3.25
N LYS A 70 -11.22 -5.74 3.21
CA LYS A 70 -11.95 -5.06 4.27
C LYS A 70 -13.15 -5.89 4.71
N ASP A 71 -13.23 -6.25 5.99
CA ASP A 71 -14.35 -7.00 6.57
C ASP A 71 -14.71 -8.25 5.73
N GLY A 72 -13.68 -8.97 5.26
CA GLY A 72 -13.81 -10.14 4.37
C GLY A 72 -14.11 -9.83 2.89
N THR A 73 -14.33 -8.57 2.52
CA THR A 73 -14.57 -8.13 1.13
C THR A 73 -13.29 -7.60 0.49
N MET A 74 -12.92 -8.14 -0.67
CA MET A 74 -11.76 -7.64 -1.42
C MET A 74 -12.04 -6.24 -2.00
N LEU A 75 -11.22 -5.26 -1.64
CA LEU A 75 -11.30 -3.89 -2.15
C LEU A 75 -10.37 -3.66 -3.35
N LYS A 76 -9.19 -4.26 -3.32
CA LYS A 76 -8.16 -4.11 -4.35
C LYS A 76 -7.34 -5.37 -4.49
N SER A 77 -6.86 -5.67 -5.70
CA SER A 77 -5.90 -6.72 -5.95
C SER A 77 -5.03 -6.42 -7.16
N GLY A 78 -3.95 -7.18 -7.33
CA GLY A 78 -3.07 -7.05 -8.49
C GLY A 78 -1.87 -7.99 -8.45
N MET A 79 -1.15 -8.06 -9.57
CA MET A 79 0.08 -8.85 -9.69
C MET A 79 1.31 -7.94 -9.60
N VAL A 80 2.33 -8.39 -8.86
CA VAL A 80 3.62 -7.71 -8.73
C VAL A 80 4.68 -8.53 -9.46
N PRO A 81 5.16 -8.08 -10.63
CA PRO A 81 6.24 -8.74 -11.37
C PRO A 81 7.54 -8.84 -10.56
N LYS A 82 8.38 -9.81 -10.91
CA LYS A 82 9.70 -10.01 -10.30
C LYS A 82 10.52 -8.72 -10.29
N GLY A 83 11.12 -8.40 -9.13
CA GLY A 83 12.04 -7.27 -8.98
C GLY A 83 11.36 -5.91 -9.06
N THR A 84 10.04 -5.85 -8.91
CA THR A 84 9.26 -4.60 -8.94
C THR A 84 8.52 -4.40 -7.62
N SER A 85 8.10 -3.15 -7.39
CA SER A 85 7.23 -2.79 -6.27
C SER A 85 5.99 -2.07 -6.78
N ILE A 86 4.89 -2.22 -6.05
CA ILE A 86 3.66 -1.44 -6.22
C ILE A 86 3.25 -0.89 -4.86
N HIS A 87 2.69 0.31 -4.84
CA HIS A 87 2.15 0.91 -3.63
C HIS A 87 0.86 1.66 -3.94
N GLY A 88 0.11 1.98 -2.88
CA GLY A 88 -1.08 2.78 -2.99
C GLY A 88 -1.63 3.16 -1.63
N MET A 89 -2.66 4.00 -1.65
CA MET A 89 -3.44 4.39 -0.50
C MET A 89 -4.91 4.29 -0.87
N LEU A 90 -5.71 3.64 -0.02
CA LEU A 90 -7.14 3.57 -0.24
C LEU A 90 -7.72 4.96 0.01
N PRO A 91 -8.73 5.39 -0.75
CA PRO A 91 -9.50 6.57 -0.38
C PRO A 91 -10.06 6.37 1.04
N LYS A 92 -10.36 7.48 1.72
CA LYS A 92 -10.94 7.46 3.05
C LYS A 92 -12.11 6.48 3.05
N SER A 93 -11.94 5.39 3.78
CA SER A 93 -12.85 4.27 3.72
C SER A 93 -13.54 4.16 5.07
N SER A 94 -14.76 3.61 5.06
CA SER A 94 -15.55 3.49 6.28
C SER A 94 -14.83 2.60 7.29
N LYS A 95 -15.08 2.83 8.59
CA LYS A 95 -14.57 1.98 9.67
C LYS A 95 -14.64 0.48 9.34
N GLY A 96 -13.67 -0.29 9.80
CA GLY A 96 -13.65 -1.74 9.62
C GLY A 96 -12.26 -2.36 9.79
N GLU A 97 -12.21 -3.67 9.65
CA GLU A 97 -10.97 -4.45 9.67
C GLU A 97 -10.33 -4.50 8.29
N TYR A 98 -9.04 -4.18 8.20
CA TYR A 98 -8.27 -4.20 6.95
C TYR A 98 -7.09 -5.16 7.04
N VAL A 99 -6.83 -5.87 5.96
CA VAL A 99 -5.72 -6.84 5.86
C VAL A 99 -5.07 -6.75 4.48
N LEU A 100 -3.74 -6.78 4.45
CA LEU A 100 -2.96 -7.04 3.23
C LEU A 100 -2.67 -8.53 3.12
N VAL A 101 -2.98 -9.12 1.96
CA VAL A 101 -2.74 -10.53 1.67
C VAL A 101 -1.73 -10.65 0.54
N LEU A 102 -0.73 -11.50 0.72
CA LEU A 102 0.22 -11.90 -0.32
C LEU A 102 0.00 -13.37 -0.66
N LYS A 103 -0.16 -13.65 -1.95
CA LYS A 103 -0.44 -14.98 -2.50
C LYS A 103 0.65 -15.38 -3.48
N CYS A 104 1.28 -16.51 -3.19
CA CYS A 104 2.04 -17.24 -4.18
C CYS A 104 1.14 -18.25 -4.90
N ASN A 105 1.23 -18.30 -6.22
CA ASN A 105 0.56 -19.35 -6.99
C ASN A 105 1.15 -20.72 -6.62
N LYS A 106 0.26 -21.72 -6.51
CA LYS A 106 0.65 -23.09 -6.16
C LYS A 106 1.18 -23.83 -7.38
N GLY A 107 2.06 -24.81 -7.15
CA GLY A 107 2.54 -25.74 -8.16
C GLY A 107 3.88 -25.35 -8.78
N TYR A 108 4.61 -24.44 -8.14
CA TYR A 108 5.92 -23.99 -8.61
C TYR A 108 7.04 -24.64 -7.80
N SER A 109 8.11 -25.07 -8.48
CA SER A 109 9.22 -25.79 -7.84
C SER A 109 10.07 -24.92 -6.90
N THR A 110 9.99 -23.59 -7.03
CA THR A 110 10.87 -22.64 -6.34
C THR A 110 10.12 -21.50 -5.64
N GLY A 111 8.79 -21.45 -5.71
CA GLY A 111 7.96 -20.44 -5.06
C GLY A 111 8.29 -18.98 -5.41
N CYS A 112 7.64 -18.03 -4.75
CA CYS A 112 7.85 -16.59 -4.92
C CYS A 112 8.27 -15.96 -3.58
N SER A 113 8.92 -14.80 -3.65
CA SER A 113 9.42 -14.07 -2.49
C SER A 113 9.03 -12.60 -2.56
N ALA A 114 8.36 -12.09 -1.53
CA ALA A 114 7.92 -10.70 -1.50
C ALA A 114 7.77 -10.17 -0.08
N THR A 115 7.94 -8.87 0.08
CA THR A 115 7.59 -8.14 1.30
C THR A 115 6.37 -7.26 1.04
N GLY A 116 5.52 -7.13 2.05
CA GLY A 116 4.41 -6.19 2.08
C GLY A 116 4.54 -5.29 3.30
N MET A 117 4.32 -3.99 3.10
CA MET A 117 4.25 -3.01 4.16
C MET A 117 2.86 -2.40 4.20
N VAL A 118 2.33 -2.21 5.41
CA VAL A 118 1.09 -1.47 5.65
C VAL A 118 1.46 -0.18 6.37
N ALA A 119 0.88 0.93 5.94
CA ALA A 119 1.06 2.23 6.58
C ALA A 119 -0.32 2.84 6.86
N ILE A 120 -0.59 3.14 8.12
CA ILE A 120 -1.82 3.80 8.53
C ILE A 120 -1.53 5.27 8.78
N ALA A 121 -2.28 6.14 8.12
CA ALA A 121 -2.22 7.58 8.32
C ALA A 121 -3.56 8.06 8.87
N MET A 122 -3.52 9.03 9.77
CA MET A 122 -4.70 9.76 10.25
C MET A 122 -4.73 11.15 9.61
N GLU A 123 -5.91 11.75 9.53
CA GLU A 123 -6.03 13.17 9.18
C GLU A 123 -5.55 14.07 10.34
#